data_AF-A0A1X2FJD8-F1
#
_entry.id   AF-A0A1X2FJD8-F1
#
_cell.length_a   1.000
_cell.length_b   1.000
_cell.length_c   1.000
_cell.angle_alpha   90.00
_cell.angle_beta   90.00
_cell.angle_gamma   90.00
#
_symmetry.space_group_name_H-M   'P 1'
#
loop_
_entity.id
_entity.type
_entity.pdbx_description
1 polymer ?
#
loop_
_entity_poly.entity_id
_entity_poly.type
_entity_poly.pdbx_seq_one_letter_code
_entity_poly.pdbx_strand_id
1 'polypeptide(L)' 'MKPNDFRGRTFRAGDLVELREEAEKGFHIVYRVRCVCADGALQLDNLSGNNGLTVPAEDIHTDVFAARARPE' A
#
# COMPACT_ATOMS: atom_id res chain seq x y z
N MET A 1 22.02 -1.92 -16.20
CA MET A 1 20.61 -1.88 -15.78
C MET A 1 20.42 -0.71 -14.83
N LYS A 2 19.58 0.27 -15.14
CA LYS A 2 19.08 1.23 -14.15
C LYS A 2 17.56 1.11 -14.14
N PRO A 3 16.97 0.24 -13.32
CA PRO A 3 15.53 0.25 -13.10
C PRO A 3 15.23 1.34 -12.07
N ASN A 4 15.36 2.61 -12.47
CA ASN A 4 15.11 3.75 -11.59
C ASN A 4 13.82 4.50 -11.95
N ASP A 5 12.92 3.83 -12.67
CA ASP A 5 11.59 4.33 -13.02
C ASP A 5 10.52 3.49 -12.31
N PHE A 6 10.60 3.39 -10.97
CA PHE A 6 9.45 3.03 -10.15
C PHE A 6 8.44 4.19 -10.17
N ARG A 7 7.80 4.39 -11.33
CA ARG A 7 6.72 5.36 -11.59
C ARG A 7 5.37 4.93 -11.01
N GLY A 8 5.38 4.19 -9.91
CA GLY A 8 4.18 3.96 -9.10
C GLY A 8 4.10 5.06 -8.05
N ARG A 9 2.91 5.52 -7.69
CA ARG A 9 2.66 6.54 -6.66
C ARG A 9 3.67 6.47 -5.51
N THR A 10 4.28 7.61 -5.17
CA THR A 10 5.28 7.70 -4.11
C THR A 10 4.62 7.56 -2.75
N PHE A 11 4.27 6.34 -2.38
CA PHE A 11 3.82 6.04 -1.03
C PHE A 11 4.98 6.24 -0.06
N ARG A 12 4.67 6.79 1.11
CA ARG A 12 5.63 7.07 2.17
C ARG A 12 5.13 6.46 3.47
N ALA A 13 6.06 6.23 4.40
CA ALA A 13 5.69 5.84 5.75
C ALA A 13 4.66 6.83 6.32
N GLY A 14 3.54 6.31 6.81
CA GLY A 14 2.40 7.08 7.31
C GLY A 14 1.22 7.16 6.35
N ASP A 15 1.41 6.92 5.05
CA ASP A 15 0.31 6.98 4.08
C ASP A 15 -0.73 5.90 4.37
N LEU A 16 -1.99 6.24 4.10
CA LEU A 16 -3.10 5.31 4.18
C LEU A 16 -3.39 4.76 2.79
N VAL A 17 -3.46 3.43 2.70
CA VAL A 17 -3.67 2.71 1.46
C VAL A 17 -4.74 1.63 1.61
N GLU A 18 -5.39 1.30 0.52
CA GLU A 18 -6.33 0.18 0.39
C GLU A 18 -5.76 -0.81 -0.62
N LEU A 19 -6.04 -2.09 -0.40
CA LEU A 19 -5.61 -3.16 -1.32
C LEU A 19 -6.74 -3.52 -2.27
N ARG A 20 -6.38 -3.76 -3.52
CA ARG A 20 -7.31 -4.20 -4.56
C ARG A 20 -8.03 -5.48 -4.18
N GLU A 21 -7.30 -6.48 -3.71
CA GLU A 21 -7.86 -7.79 -3.35
C GLU A 21 -8.99 -7.66 -2.32
N GLU A 22 -8.80 -6.80 -1.32
CA GLU A 22 -9.81 -6.56 -0.28
C GLU A 22 -10.99 -5.74 -0.82
N ALA A 23 -10.71 -4.72 -1.64
CA ALA A 23 -11.75 -3.92 -2.27
C ALA A 23 -12.62 -4.74 -3.25
N GLU A 24 -12.05 -5.68 -3.99
CA GLU A 24 -12.77 -6.59 -4.91
C GLU A 24 -13.66 -7.58 -4.16
N LYS A 25 -13.29 -7.95 -2.92
CA LYS A 25 -14.15 -8.71 -2.00
C LYS A 25 -15.25 -7.85 -1.34
N GLY A 26 -15.25 -6.53 -1.56
CA GLY A 26 -16.17 -5.59 -0.94
C GLY A 26 -15.77 -5.13 0.46
N PHE A 27 -14.53 -5.38 0.89
CA PHE A 27 -14.00 -4.90 2.16
C PHE A 27 -13.29 -3.55 1.99
N HIS A 28 -13.58 -2.63 2.91
CA HIS A 28 -12.86 -1.36 3.03
C HIS A 28 -11.83 -1.46 4.16
N ILE A 29 -10.74 -2.17 3.90
CA ILE A 29 -9.63 -2.28 4.86
C ILE A 29 -8.58 -1.24 4.52
N VAL A 30 -8.35 -0.36 5.48
CA VAL A 30 -7.29 0.65 5.40
C VAL A 30 -6.03 0.12 6.07
N TYR A 31 -4.94 0.17 5.33
CA TYR A 31 -3.61 -0.13 5.80
C TYR A 31 -2.80 1.15 5.93
N ARG A 32 -1.92 1.20 6.92
CA ARG A 32 -0.93 2.26 7.05
C ARG A 32 0.40 1.77 6.52
N VAL A 33 1.04 2.54 5.65
CA VAL A 33 2.41 2.25 5.23
C VAL A 33 3.33 2.44 6.44
N ARG A 34 3.92 1.35 6.91
CA ARG A 34 4.89 1.35 8.00
C ARG A 34 6.24 1.87 7.53
N CYS A 35 6.72 1.34 6.41
CA CYS A 35 7.95 1.78 5.75
C CYS A 35 7.98 1.33 4.29
N VAL A 36 8.92 1.93 3.55
CA VAL A 36 9.29 1.49 2.20
C VAL A 36 10.65 0.80 2.31
N CYS A 37 10.71 -0.45 1.89
CA CYS A 37 11.92 -1.25 1.88
C CYS A 37 12.90 -0.76 0.79
N ALA A 38 14.17 -1.16 0.90
CA ALA A 38 15.23 -0.75 -0.03
C ALA A 38 15.01 -1.27 -1.46
N ASP A 39 14.24 -2.35 -1.62
CA ASP A 39 13.80 -2.92 -2.89
C ASP A 39 12.54 -2.25 -3.46
N GLY A 40 11.98 -1.26 -2.75
CA GLY A 40 10.76 -0.55 -3.12
C GLY A 40 9.47 -1.21 -2.62
N ALA A 41 9.53 -2.34 -1.91
CA ALA A 41 8.35 -2.97 -1.33
C ALA A 41 7.74 -2.11 -0.22
N LEU A 42 6.42 -2.18 -0.03
CA LEU A 42 5.72 -1.51 1.06
C LEU A 42 5.46 -2.49 2.19
N GLN A 43 5.88 -2.14 3.40
CA GLN A 43 5.37 -2.77 4.60
C GLN A 43 4.13 -2.00 5.06
N LEU A 44 3.04 -2.73 5.24
CA LEU A 44 1.72 -2.22 5.58
C LEU A 44 1.29 -2.78 6.93
N ASP A 45 0.82 -1.93 7.82
CA ASP A 45 0.15 -2.34 9.05
C ASP A 45 -1.36 -2.21 8.84
N ASN A 46 -2.11 -3.29 9.06
CA ASN A 46 -3.57 -3.24 9.04
C ASN A 46 -4.07 -2.39 10.21
N LEU A 47 -4.95 -1.41 9.96
CA LEU A 47 -5.52 -0.59 11.05
C LEU A 47 -6.70 -1.26 11.74
N SER A 48 -7.34 -2.24 11.09
CA SER A 48 -8.47 -3.01 11.60
C SER A 48 -8.05 -4.27 12.37
N GLY A 49 -6.76 -4.62 12.38
CA GLY A 49 -6.25 -5.82 13.05
C GLY A 49 -4.73 -5.82 13.17
N ASN A 50 -4.15 -6.70 13.99
CA ASN A 50 -2.71 -6.64 14.30
C ASN A 50 -1.80 -7.38 13.29
N ASN A 51 -2.22 -7.46 12.02
CA ASN A 51 -1.48 -8.16 10.98
C ASN A 51 -0.74 -7.17 10.07
N GLY A 52 0.55 -7.39 9.89
CA GLY A 52 1.36 -6.72 8.89
C GLY A 52 1.34 -7.48 7.55
N LEU A 53 1.40 -6.74 6.44
CA LEU A 53 1.51 -7.28 5.09
C LEU A 53 2.69 -6.60 4.38
N THR A 54 3.39 -7.34 3.53
CA THR A 54 4.39 -6.76 2.62
C THR A 54 3.87 -6.86 1.19
N VAL A 55 3.84 -5.73 0.49
CA VAL A 55 3.50 -5.67 -0.94
C VAL A 55 4.78 -5.43 -1.73
N PRO A 56 5.17 -6.32 -2.65
CA PRO A 56 6.39 -6.15 -3.44
C PRO A 56 6.25 -4.97 -4.41
N ALA A 57 7.39 -4.37 -4.77
CA ALA A 57 7.40 -3.14 -5.57
C ALA A 57 6.69 -3.26 -6.93
N GLU A 58 6.70 -4.47 -7.51
CA GLU A 58 6.04 -4.78 -8.78
C GLU A 58 4.52 -4.72 -8.70
N ASP A 59 3.92 -5.08 -7.56
CA ASP A 59 2.46 -5.15 -7.38
C ASP A 59 1.85 -3.82 -6.92
N ILE A 60 2.67 -2.88 -6.43
CA ILE A 60 2.17 -1.61 -5.87
C ILE A 60 1.25 -0.86 -6.84
N HIS A 61 1.59 -0.85 -8.13
CA HIS A 61 0.84 -0.08 -9.12
C HIS A 61 -0.51 -0.70 -9.52
N THR A 62 -0.68 -2.01 -9.32
CA THR A 62 -1.92 -2.75 -9.62
C THR A 62 -2.78 -2.97 -8.39
N ASP A 63 -2.14 -3.15 -7.25
CA ASP A 63 -2.78 -3.71 -6.05
C ASP A 63 -2.95 -2.69 -4.93
N VAL A 64 -2.23 -1.56 -4.97
CA VAL A 64 -2.25 -0.56 -3.89
C VAL A 64 -2.88 0.75 -4.36
N PHE A 65 -3.92 1.17 -3.66
CA PHE A 65 -4.59 2.44 -3.88
C PHE A 65 -4.42 3.36 -2.68
N ALA A 66 -4.30 4.67 -2.89
CA ALA A 66 -4.39 5.61 -1.79
C ALA A 66 -5.79 5.50 -1.18
N ALA A 67 -5.87 5.30 0.14
CA ALA A 67 -7.14 5.23 0.83
C ALA A 67 -7.85 6.56 0.63
N ARG A 68 -9.12 6.50 0.20
CA ARG A 68 -9.93 7.72 0.11
C ARG A 68 -10.18 8.19 1.53
N ALA A 69 -9.44 9.20 1.99
CA ALA A 69 -9.84 9.97 3.17
C ALA A 69 -11.23 10.50 2.87
N ARG A 70 -12.27 9.89 3.47
CA ARG A 70 -13.58 10.51 3.46
C ARG A 70 -13.47 11.68 4.43
N PRO A 71 -13.58 12.93 3.97
CA PRO A 71 -13.86 14.01 4.89
C PRO A 71 -15.24 13.72 5.48
N GLU A 72 -15.28 13.56 6.80
CA GLU A 72 -16.54 13.52 7.57
C GLU A 72 -17.28 14.87 7.46
#